data_AF-A0A7I8K848-F1
#
_entry.id   AF-A0A7I8K848-F1
#
_cell.length_a   1.000
_cell.length_b   1.000
_cell.length_c   1.000
_cell.angle_alpha   90.00
_cell.angle_beta   90.00
_cell.angle_gamma   90.00
#
_symmetry.space_group_name_H-M   'P 1'
#
loop_
_entity.id
_entity.type
_entity.pdbx_description
1 polymer ?
#
loop_
_entity_poly.entity_id
_entity_poly.type
_entity_poly.pdbx_seq_one_letter_code
_entity_poly.pdbx_strand_id
1 'polypeptide(L)'
;MGTCGSSEAARGRGTAAESGDTAKVVHAGDGRAWEYAGGTSTAAGVEAKNPGYYLCSGEAMRVGEIPARVADAAELQSGQVYFLLPLASLRRPLSLPDLCQLAGMAATAFRRLPRHATTPPPPKPAKSLLLRAVLGGAGWRWV
;
A
#
# COMPACT_ATOMS: atom_id res chain seq x y z
N MET A 1 -36.25 26.80 -11.38
CA MET A 1 -35.67 27.49 -10.21
C MET A 1 -35.53 26.44 -9.10
N GLY A 2 -34.39 25.98 -8.62
CA GLY A 2 -32.98 26.24 -8.91
C GLY A 2 -32.17 25.02 -8.43
N THR A 3 -30.96 24.87 -8.96
CA THR A 3 -29.98 23.85 -8.59
C THR A 3 -29.26 24.22 -7.30
N CYS A 4 -29.05 23.26 -6.40
CA CYS A 4 -28.05 23.32 -5.33
C CYS A 4 -27.78 21.86 -4.91
N GLY A 5 -26.61 21.23 -5.02
CA GLY A 5 -25.24 21.73 -5.08
C GLY A 5 -24.57 21.49 -3.74
N SER A 6 -24.02 20.30 -3.48
CA SER A 6 -22.98 20.11 -2.46
C SER A 6 -22.22 18.80 -2.66
N SER A 7 -20.93 18.98 -2.88
CA SER A 7 -19.89 17.97 -3.01
C SER A 7 -19.56 17.43 -1.63
N GLU A 8 -19.82 16.16 -1.37
CA GLU A 8 -19.30 15.52 -0.16
C GLU A 8 -17.87 15.02 -0.42
N ALA A 9 -16.94 15.97 -0.34
CA ALA A 9 -15.55 15.70 0.00
C ALA A 9 -15.49 15.36 1.50
N ALA A 10 -15.95 14.18 1.88
CA ALA A 10 -15.87 13.68 3.25
C ALA A 10 -14.51 13.02 3.48
N ARG A 11 -13.54 13.91 3.77
CA ARG A 11 -12.59 13.78 4.89
C ARG A 11 -11.99 12.40 5.14
N GLY A 12 -10.76 12.24 4.65
CA GLY A 12 -9.61 11.93 5.49
C GLY A 12 -9.83 10.90 6.60
N ARG A 13 -9.83 9.62 6.21
CA ARG A 13 -9.22 8.58 7.02
C ARG A 13 -8.37 7.76 6.06
N GLY A 14 -7.08 8.07 6.00
CA GLY A 14 -6.11 7.26 5.29
C GLY A 14 -5.96 5.92 6.01
N THR A 15 -6.95 5.05 5.93
CA THR A 15 -6.70 3.62 6.03
C THR A 15 -6.10 3.24 4.68
N ALA A 16 -4.79 3.02 4.69
CA ALA A 16 -4.08 2.34 3.62
C ALA A 16 -4.61 0.90 3.48
N ALA A 17 -5.83 0.75 3.00
CA ALA A 17 -6.37 -0.47 2.43
C ALA A 17 -6.59 -0.10 0.95
N GLU A 18 -6.00 -0.76 -0.04
CA GLU A 18 -5.67 -2.17 -0.13
C GLU A 18 -4.40 -2.35 -1.01
N SER A 19 -3.30 -2.79 -0.39
CA SER A 19 -2.27 -3.64 -1.03
C SER A 19 -2.49 -5.05 -0.46
N GLY A 20 -3.70 -5.60 -0.60
CA GLY A 20 -4.21 -6.71 0.22
C GLY A 20 -3.45 -8.04 0.15
N ASP A 21 -2.41 -8.13 -0.69
CA ASP A 21 -1.67 -9.37 -0.94
C ASP A 21 -0.15 -9.26 -0.67
N THR A 22 0.33 -8.09 -0.21
CA THR A 22 1.76 -7.90 0.05
C THR A 22 2.04 -7.42 1.47
N ALA A 23 3.15 -7.91 2.02
CA ALA A 23 3.76 -7.42 3.22
C ALA A 23 4.74 -6.28 2.89
N LYS A 24 4.82 -5.28 3.76
CA LYS A 24 5.70 -4.12 3.55
C LYS A 24 6.85 -4.15 4.53
N VAL A 25 8.08 -4.08 4.04
CA VAL A 25 9.29 -4.04 4.87
C VAL A 25 9.98 -2.70 4.69
N VAL A 26 10.26 -2.01 5.80
CA VAL A 26 10.97 -0.72 5.83
C VAL A 26 12.35 -0.93 6.44
N HIS A 27 13.41 -0.46 5.80
CA HIS A 27 14.76 -0.53 6.33
C HIS A 27 15.12 0.74 7.11
N ALA A 28 15.39 0.57 8.40
CA ALA A 28 15.56 1.68 9.33
C ALA A 28 16.86 2.46 9.15
N GLY A 29 17.85 1.91 8.43
CA GLY A 29 19.12 2.58 8.17
C GLY A 29 19.09 3.55 7.00
N ASP A 30 18.27 3.28 5.99
CA ASP A 30 18.25 4.05 4.72
C ASP A 30 16.86 4.62 4.38
N GLY A 31 15.83 4.27 5.14
CA GLY A 31 14.45 4.69 4.94
C GLY A 31 13.82 4.12 3.66
N ARG A 32 14.40 3.08 3.06
CA ARG A 32 13.82 2.41 1.89
C ARG A 32 12.75 1.42 2.31
N ALA A 33 11.83 1.11 1.40
CA ALA A 33 10.83 0.08 1.62
C ALA A 33 10.68 -0.82 0.39
N TRP A 34 10.24 -2.05 0.63
CA TRP A 34 9.93 -3.05 -0.38
C TRP A 34 8.61 -3.74 -0.05
N GLU A 35 7.96 -4.24 -1.10
CA GLU A 35 6.81 -5.12 -0.98
C GLU A 35 7.27 -6.56 -1.20
N TYR A 36 6.79 -7.46 -0.35
CA TYR A 36 7.02 -8.89 -0.42
C TYR A 36 5.66 -9.58 -0.59
N ALA A 37 5.60 -10.60 -1.43
CA ALA A 37 4.40 -11.43 -1.54
C ALA A 37 4.13 -12.11 -0.19
N GLY A 38 2.91 -11.95 0.33
CA GLY A 38 2.51 -12.55 1.59
C GLY A 38 2.50 -14.08 1.50
N GLY A 39 2.77 -14.76 2.62
CA GLY A 39 2.70 -16.23 2.71
C GLY A 39 3.75 -17.00 1.88
N THR A 40 4.72 -16.31 1.28
CA THR A 40 5.80 -16.95 0.50
C THR A 40 7.19 -16.46 0.92
N SER A 41 7.29 -15.21 1.34
CA SER A 41 8.54 -14.63 1.83
C SER A 41 8.69 -14.92 3.33
N THR A 42 9.82 -15.52 3.72
CA THR A 42 10.15 -15.76 5.13
C THR A 42 10.99 -14.63 5.72
N ALA A 43 10.91 -14.45 7.03
CA ALA A 43 11.74 -13.47 7.74
C ALA A 43 13.24 -13.69 7.49
N ALA A 44 13.70 -14.94 7.58
CA ALA A 44 15.09 -15.29 7.28
C ALA A 44 15.49 -14.96 5.84
N GLY A 45 14.60 -15.17 4.86
CA GLY A 45 14.87 -14.83 3.46
C GLY A 45 15.03 -13.32 3.22
N VAL A 46 14.32 -12.50 3.99
CA VAL A 46 14.47 -11.04 3.97
C VAL A 46 15.78 -10.62 4.65
N GLU A 47 16.07 -11.17 5.82
CA GLU A 47 17.29 -10.86 6.58
C GLU A 47 18.57 -11.31 5.85
N ALA A 48 18.55 -12.44 5.14
CA ALA A 48 19.69 -12.91 4.35
C ALA A 48 20.12 -11.92 3.25
N LYS A 49 19.18 -11.08 2.76
CA LYS A 49 19.47 -10.01 1.78
C LYS A 49 19.97 -8.72 2.43
N ASN A 50 19.87 -8.61 3.75
CA ASN A 50 20.16 -7.39 4.52
C ASN A 50 21.07 -7.73 5.72
N PRO A 51 22.36 -8.03 5.47
CA PRO A 51 23.27 -8.44 6.53
C PRO A 51 23.43 -7.35 7.59
N GLY A 52 23.45 -7.75 8.87
CA GLY A 52 23.55 -6.82 10.00
C GLY A 52 22.22 -6.24 10.48
N TYR A 53 21.11 -6.64 9.86
CA TYR A 53 19.75 -6.25 10.23
C TYR A 53 18.91 -7.48 10.59
N TYR A 54 17.88 -7.24 11.39
CA TYR A 54 16.87 -8.24 11.73
C TYR A 54 15.47 -7.67 11.55
N LEU A 55 14.50 -8.55 11.33
CA LEU A 55 13.13 -8.20 11.04
C LEU A 55 12.29 -8.14 12.31
N CYS A 56 11.51 -7.08 12.45
CA CYS A 56 10.54 -6.88 13.52
C CYS A 56 9.16 -6.60 12.95
N SER A 57 8.12 -7.11 13.60
CA SER A 57 6.73 -6.70 13.33
C SER A 57 6.48 -5.32 13.91
N GLY A 58 5.92 -4.40 13.10
CA GLY A 58 5.51 -3.08 13.58
C GLY A 58 4.44 -3.13 14.67
N GLU A 59 3.59 -4.16 14.68
CA GLU A 59 2.55 -4.35 15.70
C GLU A 59 3.12 -4.81 17.06
N ALA A 60 4.29 -5.44 17.05
CA ALA A 60 4.95 -5.94 18.25
C ALA A 60 5.86 -4.88 18.91
N MET A 61 6.11 -3.75 18.25
CA MET A 61 6.99 -2.71 18.78
C MET A 61 6.27 -1.82 19.80
N ARG A 62 6.87 -1.64 20.98
CA ARG A 62 6.35 -0.77 22.03
C ARG A 62 7.44 0.11 22.63
N VAL A 63 7.04 1.30 23.08
CA VAL A 63 7.94 2.22 23.80
C VAL A 63 8.39 1.55 25.10
N GLY A 64 9.69 1.60 25.37
CA GLY A 64 10.30 1.01 26.57
C GLY A 64 10.55 -0.49 26.48
N GLU A 65 10.19 -1.14 25.37
CA GLU A 65 10.44 -2.57 25.15
C GLU A 65 11.57 -2.78 24.14
N ILE A 66 12.28 -3.89 24.30
CA ILE A 66 13.25 -4.35 23.30
C ILE A 66 12.46 -4.96 22.14
N PRO A 67 12.63 -4.47 20.90
CA PRO A 67 11.88 -4.96 19.76
C PRO A 67 12.20 -6.44 19.49
N ALA A 68 11.15 -7.25 19.43
CA ALA A 68 11.28 -8.69 19.23
C ALA A 68 11.58 -9.02 17.76
N ARG A 69 12.58 -9.88 17.55
CA ARG A 69 12.88 -10.45 16.23
C ARG A 69 11.76 -11.41 15.83
N VAL A 70 11.30 -11.30 14.58
CA VAL A 70 10.36 -12.26 13.98
C VAL A 70 11.08 -13.60 13.81
N ALA A 71 10.41 -14.71 14.10
CA ALA A 71 11.01 -16.03 13.96
C ALA A 71 11.46 -16.27 12.51
N ASP A 72 12.62 -16.90 12.33
CA ASP A 72 13.28 -17.09 11.03
C ASP A 72 12.38 -17.78 9.99
N ALA A 73 11.62 -18.78 10.43
CA ALA A 73 10.69 -19.54 9.60
C ALA A 73 9.32 -18.87 9.42
N ALA A 74 9.05 -17.76 10.12
CA ALA A 74 7.76 -17.10 10.00
C ALA A 74 7.63 -16.41 8.64
N GLU A 75 6.49 -16.62 8.01
CA GLU A 75 6.12 -15.98 6.75
C GLU A 75 5.59 -14.58 7.00
N LEU A 76 5.96 -13.66 6.11
CA LEU A 76 5.46 -12.30 6.12
C LEU A 76 3.97 -12.30 5.75
N GLN A 77 3.16 -11.67 6.59
CA GLN A 77 1.71 -11.64 6.43
C GLN A 77 1.29 -10.47 5.52
N SER A 78 0.34 -10.73 4.63
CA SER A 78 -0.23 -9.70 3.76
C SER A 78 -0.86 -8.56 4.58
N GLY A 79 -0.66 -7.32 4.14
CA GLY A 79 -1.18 -6.13 4.82
C GLY A 79 -0.39 -5.71 6.06
N GLN A 80 0.59 -6.49 6.49
CA GLN A 80 1.41 -6.18 7.66
C GLN A 80 2.64 -5.34 7.31
N VAL A 81 3.08 -4.55 8.29
CA VAL A 81 4.28 -3.71 8.19
C VAL A 81 5.37 -4.26 9.10
N TYR A 82 6.53 -4.47 8.51
CA TYR A 82 7.73 -4.93 9.18
C TYR A 82 8.85 -3.91 9.03
N PHE A 83 9.77 -3.94 9.99
CA PHE A 83 10.94 -3.05 10.00
C PHE A 83 12.22 -3.90 10.09
N LEU A 84 13.18 -3.59 9.22
CA LEU A 84 14.55 -4.06 9.34
C LEU A 84 15.31 -3.11 10.27
N LEU A 85 15.61 -3.58 11.46
CA LEU A 85 16.37 -2.86 12.48
C LEU A 85 17.83 -3.36 12.53
N PRO A 86 18.82 -2.50 12.81
CA PRO A 86 20.20 -2.95 13.00
C PRO A 86 20.31 -3.91 14.20
N LEU A 87 21.10 -4.97 14.11
CA LEU A 87 21.28 -5.95 15.20
C LEU A 87 21.68 -5.33 16.54
N ALA A 88 22.37 -4.18 16.53
CA ALA A 88 22.70 -3.41 17.73
C ALA A 88 21.46 -2.99 18.55
N SER A 89 20.30 -2.84 17.90
CA SER A 89 19.03 -2.47 18.54
C SER A 89 18.40 -3.58 19.37
N LEU A 90 18.84 -4.85 19.24
CA LEU A 90 18.36 -5.98 20.06
C LEU A 90 18.70 -5.86 21.55
N ARG A 91 19.52 -4.88 21.92
CA ARG A 91 19.96 -4.67 23.31
C ARG A 91 19.42 -3.38 23.92
N ARG A 92 18.69 -2.58 23.15
CA ARG A 92 18.23 -1.24 23.56
C ARG A 92 16.70 -1.17 23.46
N PRO A 93 16.01 -0.78 24.54
CA PRO A 93 14.59 -0.47 24.47
C PRO A 93 14.30 0.66 23.48
N LEU A 94 13.18 0.55 22.75
CA LEU A 94 12.73 1.61 21.85
C LEU A 94 12.27 2.82 22.66
N SER A 95 12.80 4.00 22.33
CA SER A 95 12.24 5.25 22.85
C SER A 95 11.07 5.73 21.99
N LEU A 96 10.24 6.62 22.53
CA LEU A 96 9.17 7.26 21.74
C LEU A 96 9.72 7.98 20.48
N PRO A 97 10.83 8.75 20.56
CA PRO A 97 11.47 9.31 19.37
C PRO A 97 11.86 8.26 18.31
N ASP A 98 12.41 7.12 18.73
CA ASP A 98 12.80 6.05 17.80
C ASP A 98 11.59 5.52 17.03
N LEU A 99 10.47 5.30 17.74
CA LEU A 99 9.22 4.84 17.13
C LEU A 99 8.59 5.88 16.20
N CYS A 100 8.59 7.15 16.59
CA CYS A 100 8.14 8.24 15.72
C CYS A 100 8.99 8.35 14.45
N GLN A 101 10.31 8.15 14.57
CA GLN A 101 11.20 8.14 13.42
C GLN A 101 10.90 6.97 12.48
N LEU A 102 10.72 5.76 13.02
CA LEU A 102 10.32 4.58 12.23
C LEU A 102 8.99 4.81 11.50
N ALA A 103 8.00 5.37 12.18
CA ALA A 103 6.70 5.70 11.57
C ALA A 103 6.83 6.75 10.45
N GLY A 104 7.64 7.79 10.66
CA GLY A 104 7.93 8.80 9.64
C GLY A 104 8.65 8.21 8.42
N MET A 105 9.62 7.34 8.65
CA MET A 105 10.30 6.59 7.58
C MET A 105 9.32 5.71 6.80
N ALA A 106 8.46 4.97 7.49
CA ALA A 106 7.43 4.16 6.83
C ALA A 106 6.49 5.01 5.97
N ALA A 107 5.95 6.11 6.52
CA ALA A 107 5.04 6.99 5.80
C ALA A 107 5.67 7.58 4.53
N THR A 108 6.93 8.00 4.62
CA THR A 108 7.66 8.56 3.48
C THR A 108 8.03 7.48 2.45
N ALA A 109 8.45 6.30 2.90
CA ALA A 109 8.81 5.19 2.04
C ALA A 109 7.59 4.62 1.29
N PHE A 110 6.46 4.43 1.97
CA PHE A 110 5.23 3.92 1.37
C PHE A 110 4.61 4.87 0.35
N ARG A 111 4.90 6.17 0.44
CA ARG A 111 4.50 7.12 -0.60
C ARG A 111 5.32 6.96 -1.89
N ARG A 112 6.53 6.39 -1.80
CA ARG A 112 7.43 6.12 -2.93
C ARG A 112 7.21 4.75 -3.55
N LEU A 113 6.63 3.81 -2.79
CA LEU A 113 6.27 2.51 -3.34
C LEU A 113 5.25 2.69 -4.47
N PRO A 114 5.39 1.94 -5.58
CA PRO A 114 4.39 1.94 -6.63
C PRO A 114 3.08 1.48 -6.00
N ARG A 115 2.13 2.39 -5.90
CA ARG A 115 0.77 2.02 -5.53
C ARG A 115 0.29 1.18 -6.70
N HIS A 116 0.01 -0.10 -6.47
CA HIS A 116 -0.79 -0.88 -7.41
C HIS A 116 -2.04 -0.05 -7.65
N ALA A 117 -2.16 0.51 -8.86
CA ALA A 117 -3.22 1.41 -9.21
C ALA A 117 -4.52 0.66 -8.96
N THR A 118 -5.32 1.12 -8.01
CA THR A 118 -6.75 0.81 -7.99
C THR A 118 -7.23 1.14 -9.39
N THR A 119 -7.68 0.12 -10.11
CA THR A 119 -8.23 0.26 -11.46
C THR A 119 -9.18 1.46 -11.46
N PRO A 120 -9.02 2.43 -12.37
CA PRO A 120 -9.93 3.57 -12.42
C PRO A 120 -11.37 3.04 -12.49
N PRO A 121 -12.33 3.65 -11.78
CA PRO A 121 -13.72 3.21 -11.83
C PRO A 121 -14.16 3.14 -13.29
N PRO A 122 -14.93 2.11 -13.70
CA PRO A 122 -15.32 1.94 -15.08
C PRO A 122 -15.93 3.25 -15.59
N PRO A 123 -15.56 3.72 -16.80
CA PRO A 123 -16.14 4.94 -17.34
C PRO A 123 -17.66 4.77 -17.36
N LYS A 124 -18.37 5.73 -16.75
CA LYS A 124 -19.84 5.73 -16.77
C LYS A 124 -20.28 5.59 -18.23
N PRO A 125 -21.25 4.70 -18.54
CA PRO A 125 -21.70 4.53 -19.91
C PRO A 125 -22.14 5.89 -20.44
N ALA A 126 -21.44 6.38 -21.47
CA ALA A 126 -21.85 7.56 -22.19
C ALA A 126 -23.25 7.28 -22.73
N LYS A 127 -24.24 8.07 -22.29
CA LYS A 127 -25.59 8.01 -22.83
C LYS A 127 -25.46 8.25 -24.33
N SER A 128 -25.69 7.20 -25.12
CA SER A 128 -25.72 7.25 -26.57
C SER A 128 -26.76 8.30 -26.98
N LEU A 129 -26.26 9.48 -27.36
CA LEU A 129 -27.00 10.46 -28.13
C LEU A 129 -27.15 9.87 -29.53
N LEU A 130 -28.18 9.04 -29.71
CA LEU A 130 -28.64 8.59 -31.01
C LEU A 130 -29.25 9.81 -31.71
N LEU A 131 -28.42 10.54 -32.46
CA LEU A 131 -28.91 11.56 -33.39
C LEU A 131 -28.13 11.55 -34.72
N ARG A 132 -28.76 10.85 -35.68
CA ARG A 132 -28.95 11.13 -37.12
C ARG A 132 -27.74 11.44 -38.03
N ALA A 133 -27.69 10.72 -39.15
CA ALA A 133 -27.77 11.28 -40.52
C ALA A 133 -28.09 10.11 -41.50
N VAL A 134 -29.10 10.09 -42.38
CA VAL A 134 -29.49 10.96 -43.52
C VAL A 134 -28.63 10.75 -44.78
N LEU A 135 -29.32 10.25 -45.82
CA LEU A 135 -29.16 10.39 -47.30
C LEU A 135 -28.58 9.26 -48.17
N GLY A 136 -29.34 9.00 -49.25
CA GLY A 136 -28.97 8.28 -50.49
C GLY A 136 -29.65 6.90 -50.56
N GLY A 137 -30.66 6.61 -51.37
CA GLY A 137 -31.01 7.07 -52.72
C GLY A 137 -31.05 5.86 -53.64
N ALA A 138 -32.16 5.67 -54.38
CA ALA A 138 -32.43 4.71 -55.46
C ALA A 138 -33.26 3.44 -55.13
N GLY A 139 -34.59 3.57 -55.27
CA GLY A 139 -35.28 2.93 -56.41
C GLY A 139 -36.04 1.59 -56.21
N TRP A 140 -37.28 1.60 -56.73
CA TRP A 140 -38.12 0.48 -57.27
C TRP A 140 -38.65 -0.53 -56.21
N ARG A 141 -39.92 -0.94 -56.14
CA ARG A 141 -41.03 -1.04 -57.10
C ARG A 141 -42.34 -1.30 -56.29
N TRP A 142 -43.48 -0.76 -56.74
CA TRP A 142 -44.80 -1.12 -56.21
C TRP A 142 -45.43 -2.25 -57.05
N VAL A 143 -45.91 -3.30 -56.39
CA VAL A 143 -47.08 -4.13 -56.75
C VAL A 143 -47.71 -4.58 -55.44
#